data_AF-A0A1S8TBS6-F1
#
_entry.id   AF-A0A1S8TBS6-F1
#
_cell.length_a   1.000
_cell.length_b   1.000
_cell.length_c   1.000
_cell.angle_alpha   90.00
_cell.angle_beta   90.00
_cell.angle_gamma   90.00
#
_symmetry.space_group_name_H-M   'P 1'
#
loop_
_entity.id
_entity.type
_entity.pdbx_description
1 polymer ?
#
loop_
_entity_poly.entity_id
_entity_poly.type
_entity_poly.pdbx_seq_one_letter_code
_entity_poly.pdbx_strand_id
1 'polypeptide(L)'
;MKIGDVEIAIIDIITFIGIIITFLTGVFNLFQNKKSLYINNITRFRVIWITTLRGHIANLKELSNITNLYIIAKDGTNKISYRRELEKNVSLIKMYLNFMSKLDNELIFKIEDLKATINSYLLMSFCKNSIKVVENNDELVSKFNEVVDIINEKKVLRELLNIVQGNGTEIKGNDLLELRKNIKAAYGDDCALIKEILNHSEYIINNLENEIENLNKDIDDIVQIYLKSEWIKCKIETKMWPFSRYNEEKIVSKLEKEYSRNK
;
A
#
# COMPACT_ATOMS: atom_id res chain seq x y z
N MET A 1 83.37 11.11 5.71
CA MET A 1 83.40 12.31 4.84
C MET A 1 82.38 13.28 5.43
N LYS A 2 82.85 14.33 6.12
CA LYS A 2 81.97 15.33 6.75
C LYS A 2 81.36 16.23 5.69
N ILE A 3 80.04 16.18 5.56
CA ILE A 3 79.21 17.10 4.80
C ILE A 3 78.05 17.46 5.72
N GLY A 4 78.09 18.64 6.35
CA GLY A 4 76.96 19.23 7.11
C GLY A 4 76.54 18.49 8.38
N ASP A 5 76.20 19.23 9.44
CA ASP A 5 75.85 18.69 10.76
C ASP A 5 74.48 18.00 10.83
N VAL A 6 74.32 16.86 10.15
CA VAL A 6 73.23 15.92 10.46
C VAL A 6 73.68 14.48 10.24
N GLU A 7 74.31 13.87 11.25
CA GLU A 7 74.33 12.41 11.35
C GLU A 7 72.93 11.96 11.74
N ILE A 8 72.05 11.78 10.74
CA ILE A 8 70.77 11.12 10.98
C ILE A 8 71.11 9.68 11.37
N ALA A 9 71.05 9.36 12.65
CA ALA A 9 71.20 7.99 13.11
C ALA A 9 70.09 7.17 12.45
N ILE A 10 70.44 6.00 11.89
CA ILE A 10 69.46 5.07 11.28
C ILE A 10 68.31 4.78 12.26
N ILE A 11 68.60 4.84 13.56
CA ILE A 11 67.66 4.72 14.68
C ILE A 11 66.59 5.84 14.66
N ASP A 12 66.96 7.08 14.36
CA ASP A 12 66.03 8.21 14.28
C ASP A 12 65.09 8.11 13.08
N ILE A 13 65.56 7.53 11.97
CA ILE A 13 64.71 7.23 10.80
C ILE A 13 63.68 6.15 11.15
N ILE A 14 64.10 5.10 11.85
CA ILE A 14 63.23 3.98 12.25
C ILE A 14 62.16 4.45 13.25
N THR A 15 62.54 5.25 14.24
CA THR A 15 61.58 5.80 15.22
C THR A 15 60.59 6.76 14.56
N PHE A 16 61.04 7.62 13.64
CA PHE A 16 60.17 8.51 12.88
C PHE A 16 59.15 7.74 12.01
N ILE A 17 59.58 6.67 11.33
CA ILE A 17 58.68 5.78 10.57
C ILE A 17 57.67 5.10 11.50
N GLY A 18 58.11 4.64 12.68
CA GLY A 18 57.22 4.06 13.69
C GLY A 18 56.15 5.02 14.18
N ILE A 19 56.50 6.30 14.38
CA ILE A 19 55.56 7.37 14.75
C ILE A 19 54.55 7.61 13.63
N ILE A 20 54.99 7.68 12.37
CA ILE A 20 54.11 7.86 11.22
C ILE A 20 53.14 6.68 11.07
N ILE A 21 53.61 5.44 11.18
CA ILE A 21 52.74 4.25 11.09
C ILE A 21 51.69 4.27 12.22
N THR A 22 52.09 4.61 13.44
CA THR A 22 51.19 4.67 14.59
C THR A 22 50.16 5.79 14.42
N PHE A 23 50.59 6.97 13.93
CA PHE A 23 49.69 8.08 13.62
C PHE A 23 48.69 7.72 12.51
N LEU A 24 49.16 7.14 11.41
CA LEU A 24 48.32 6.68 10.31
C LEU A 24 47.33 5.61 10.77
N THR A 25 47.77 4.67 11.60
CA THR A 25 46.89 3.62 12.18
C THR A 25 45.84 4.23 13.10
N GLY A 26 46.22 5.20 13.95
CA GLY A 26 45.30 5.93 14.83
C GLY A 26 44.25 6.73 14.05
N VAL A 27 44.68 7.47 13.02
CA VAL A 27 43.78 8.22 12.13
C VAL A 27 42.85 7.27 11.39
N PHE A 28 43.36 6.15 10.86
CA PHE A 28 42.56 5.14 10.17
C PHE A 28 41.50 4.51 11.09
N ASN A 29 41.86 4.17 12.33
CA ASN A 29 40.93 3.64 13.33
C ASN A 29 39.82 4.64 13.68
N LEU A 30 40.12 5.94 13.76
CA LEU A 30 39.11 6.98 13.99
C LEU A 30 38.12 7.10 12.83
N PHE A 31 38.60 7.02 11.58
CA PHE A 31 37.72 7.00 10.40
C PHE A 31 36.85 5.74 10.34
N GLN A 32 37.39 4.57 10.70
CA GLN A 32 36.62 3.32 10.77
C GLN A 32 35.52 3.36 11.84
N ASN A 33 35.80 3.90 13.02
CA ASN A 33 34.82 3.98 14.11
C ASN A 33 33.63 4.89 13.76
N LYS A 34 33.88 6.07 13.15
CA LYS A 34 32.80 6.95 12.67
C LYS A 34 31.98 6.30 11.55
N LYS A 35 32.64 5.58 10.63
CA LYS A 35 31.98 4.82 9.56
C LYS A 35 31.08 3.72 10.11
N SER A 36 31.56 2.93 11.06
CA SER A 36 30.80 1.86 11.72
C SER A 36 29.56 2.41 12.42
N LEU A 37 29.71 3.49 13.19
CA LEU A 37 28.59 4.16 13.87
C LEU A 37 27.53 4.70 12.89
N TYR A 38 27.97 5.33 11.80
CA TYR A 38 27.07 5.85 10.77
C TYR A 38 26.28 4.74 10.06
N ILE A 39 26.97 3.67 9.65
CA ILE A 39 26.35 2.50 9.01
C ILE A 39 25.35 1.83 9.95
N ASN A 40 25.71 1.67 11.23
CA ASN A 40 24.84 1.09 12.24
C ASN A 40 23.58 1.94 12.47
N ASN A 41 23.72 3.26 12.52
CA ASN A 41 22.57 4.16 12.67
C ASN A 41 21.64 4.11 11.45
N ILE A 42 22.17 4.20 10.22
CA ILE A 42 21.34 4.10 9.00
C ILE A 42 20.62 2.76 8.93
N THR A 43 21.35 1.67 9.19
CA THR A 43 20.79 0.31 9.20
C THR A 43 19.66 0.21 10.23
N ARG A 44 19.87 0.73 11.45
CA ARG A 44 18.85 0.76 12.49
C ARG A 44 17.60 1.51 12.05
N PHE A 45 17.73 2.72 11.50
CA PHE A 45 16.59 3.50 11.03
C PHE A 45 15.83 2.80 9.91
N ARG A 46 16.54 2.18 8.94
CA ARG A 46 15.88 1.42 7.86
C ARG A 46 15.15 0.18 8.37
N VAL A 47 15.71 -0.53 9.34
CA VAL A 47 15.04 -1.69 9.96
C VAL A 47 13.78 -1.27 10.70
N ILE A 48 13.82 -0.16 11.44
CA ILE A 48 12.63 0.42 12.09
C ILE A 48 11.59 0.78 11.02
N TRP A 49 12.00 1.49 9.98
CA TRP A 49 11.12 1.88 8.87
C TRP A 49 10.45 0.67 8.20
N ILE A 50 11.20 -0.37 7.83
CA ILE A 50 10.68 -1.64 7.28
C ILE A 50 9.65 -2.26 8.22
N THR A 51 9.96 -2.32 9.51
CA THR A 51 9.10 -2.95 10.52
C THR A 51 7.80 -2.19 10.68
N THR A 52 7.85 -0.86 10.70
CA THR A 52 6.67 0.00 10.81
C THR A 52 5.80 -0.08 9.56
N LEU A 53 6.39 -0.04 8.36
CA LEU A 53 5.66 -0.21 7.09
C LEU A 53 4.92 -1.56 7.07
N ARG A 54 5.60 -2.64 7.44
CA ARG A 54 4.98 -3.97 7.54
C ARG A 54 3.83 -4.00 8.55
N GLY A 55 3.95 -3.28 9.67
CA GLY A 55 2.87 -3.15 10.65
C GLY A 55 1.63 -2.45 10.08
N HIS A 56 1.81 -1.34 9.37
CA HIS A 56 0.69 -0.65 8.72
C HIS A 56 0.00 -1.50 7.64
N ILE A 57 0.76 -2.28 6.87
CA ILE A 57 0.23 -3.20 5.88
C ILE A 57 -0.55 -4.34 6.55
N ALA A 58 -0.04 -4.89 7.64
CA ALA A 58 -0.76 -5.91 8.41
C ALA A 58 -2.10 -5.37 8.95
N ASN A 59 -2.12 -4.14 9.48
CA ASN A 59 -3.35 -3.50 9.93
C ASN A 59 -4.33 -3.27 8.77
N LEU A 60 -3.84 -2.85 7.59
CA LEU A 60 -4.69 -2.72 6.40
C LEU A 60 -5.34 -4.06 6.04
N LYS A 61 -4.60 -5.17 6.12
CA LYS A 61 -5.13 -6.51 5.85
C LYS A 61 -6.20 -6.91 6.86
N GLU A 62 -5.99 -6.62 8.14
CA GLU A 62 -6.98 -6.86 9.18
C GLU A 62 -8.28 -6.08 8.92
N LEU A 63 -8.16 -4.82 8.49
CA LEU A 63 -9.32 -4.00 8.12
C LEU A 63 -10.02 -4.55 6.88
N SER A 64 -9.28 -5.11 5.92
CA SER A 64 -9.83 -5.71 4.70
C SER A 64 -10.43 -7.12 4.89
N ASN A 65 -10.34 -7.70 6.09
CA ASN A 65 -10.84 -9.03 6.34
C ASN A 65 -12.37 -9.08 6.18
N ILE A 66 -12.85 -9.98 5.32
CA ILE A 66 -14.27 -10.14 4.97
C ILE A 66 -15.13 -10.35 6.23
N THR A 67 -14.67 -11.13 7.21
CA THR A 67 -15.41 -11.35 8.46
C THR A 67 -15.61 -10.04 9.23
N ASN A 68 -14.58 -9.19 9.31
CA ASN A 68 -14.68 -7.88 9.95
C ASN A 68 -15.62 -6.96 9.17
N LEU A 69 -15.53 -6.97 7.83
CA LEU A 69 -16.39 -6.18 6.96
C LEU A 69 -17.87 -6.57 7.10
N TYR A 70 -18.16 -7.86 7.21
CA TYR A 70 -19.52 -8.38 7.43
C TYR A 70 -20.10 -7.90 8.76
N ILE A 71 -19.32 -7.95 9.85
CA ILE A 71 -19.74 -7.46 11.18
C ILE A 71 -20.06 -5.95 11.11
N ILE A 72 -19.18 -5.16 10.48
CA ILE A 72 -19.36 -3.71 10.32
C ILE A 72 -20.58 -3.38 9.44
N ALA A 73 -20.82 -4.17 8.39
CA ALA A 73 -21.97 -4.00 7.52
C ALA A 73 -23.30 -4.26 8.27
N LYS A 74 -23.31 -5.21 9.21
CA LYS A 74 -24.47 -5.66 9.97
C LYS A 74 -24.80 -4.79 11.19
N ASP A 75 -23.82 -4.48 12.04
CA ASP A 75 -24.06 -3.86 13.36
C ASP A 75 -24.21 -2.33 13.32
N GLY A 76 -23.93 -1.67 12.19
CA GLY A 76 -24.22 -0.26 11.93
C GLY A 76 -23.42 0.77 12.76
N THR A 77 -22.94 0.37 13.92
CA THR A 77 -22.17 1.15 14.87
C THR A 77 -20.69 1.13 14.44
N ASN A 78 -20.06 2.31 14.35
CA ASN A 78 -18.67 2.53 13.93
C ASN A 78 -18.29 2.53 12.43
N LYS A 79 -19.23 2.59 11.48
CA LYS A 79 -18.88 2.76 10.03
C LYS A 79 -17.96 3.97 9.76
N ILE A 80 -18.19 5.09 10.46
CA ILE A 80 -17.36 6.31 10.33
C ILE A 80 -15.98 6.11 10.96
N SER A 81 -15.91 5.49 12.14
CA SER A 81 -14.64 5.21 12.81
C SER A 81 -13.76 4.29 11.98
N TYR A 82 -14.36 3.21 11.44
CA TYR A 82 -13.68 2.28 10.54
C TYR A 82 -13.15 2.98 9.29
N ARG A 83 -13.96 3.80 8.60
CA ARG A 83 -13.51 4.55 7.42
C ARG A 83 -12.35 5.50 7.73
N ARG A 84 -12.38 6.16 8.89
CA ARG A 84 -11.26 7.02 9.34
C ARG A 84 -10.00 6.21 9.58
N GLU A 85 -10.12 5.03 10.18
CA GLU A 85 -8.99 4.15 10.44
C GLU A 85 -8.39 3.56 9.16
N LEU A 86 -9.24 3.19 8.19
CA LEU A 86 -8.81 2.76 6.87
C LEU A 86 -8.04 3.87 6.16
N GLU A 87 -8.60 5.10 6.08
CA GLU A 87 -7.94 6.24 5.44
C GLU A 87 -6.63 6.61 6.14
N LYS A 88 -6.60 6.53 7.48
CA LYS A 88 -5.38 6.75 8.27
C LYS A 88 -4.30 5.73 7.92
N ASN A 89 -4.61 4.43 7.88
CA ASN A 89 -3.63 3.40 7.55
C ASN A 89 -3.11 3.55 6.12
N VAL A 90 -3.99 3.82 5.15
CA VAL A 90 -3.59 4.10 3.76
C VAL A 90 -2.65 5.30 3.67
N SER A 91 -2.98 6.40 4.37
CA SER A 91 -2.15 7.61 4.41
C SER A 91 -0.80 7.36 5.08
N LEU A 92 -0.77 6.57 6.16
CA LEU A 92 0.48 6.18 6.80
C LEU A 92 1.34 5.35 5.85
N ILE A 93 0.79 4.32 5.18
CA ILE A 93 1.56 3.53 4.21
C ILE A 93 2.17 4.43 3.14
N LYS A 94 1.39 5.34 2.55
CA LYS A 94 1.89 6.33 1.59
C LYS A 94 3.04 7.16 2.15
N MET A 95 2.92 7.67 3.37
CA MET A 95 3.98 8.48 4.00
C MET A 95 5.28 7.69 4.21
N TYR A 96 5.19 6.38 4.44
CA TYR A 96 6.33 5.50 4.60
C TYR A 96 6.92 5.02 3.25
N LEU A 97 6.25 5.22 2.12
CA LEU A 97 6.81 4.91 0.80
C LEU A 97 7.60 6.09 0.26
N ASN A 98 8.66 5.82 -0.50
CA ASN A 98 9.57 6.87 -0.99
C ASN A 98 9.14 7.46 -2.35
N PHE A 99 8.09 6.92 -2.99
CA PHE A 99 7.52 7.38 -4.29
C PHE A 99 8.49 7.42 -5.49
N MET A 100 9.68 6.86 -5.36
CA MET A 100 10.72 6.96 -6.39
C MET A 100 10.81 5.69 -7.24
N SER A 101 10.41 4.54 -6.70
CA SER A 101 10.50 3.26 -7.41
C SER A 101 9.20 2.89 -8.13
N LYS A 102 9.31 2.04 -9.14
CA LYS A 102 8.15 1.44 -9.81
C LYS A 102 7.28 0.64 -8.82
N LEU A 103 7.92 -0.08 -7.89
CA LEU A 103 7.23 -0.88 -6.88
C LEU A 103 6.47 -0.01 -5.88
N ASP A 104 7.00 1.17 -5.50
CA ASP A 104 6.26 2.12 -4.65
C ASP A 104 4.94 2.51 -5.31
N ASN A 105 5.00 2.90 -6.58
CA ASN A 105 3.83 3.33 -7.32
C ASN A 105 2.82 2.18 -7.46
N GLU A 106 3.29 0.99 -7.85
CA GLU A 106 2.44 -0.19 -8.00
C GLU A 106 1.75 -0.58 -6.68
N LEU A 107 2.47 -0.55 -5.56
CA LEU A 107 1.93 -0.81 -4.24
C LEU A 107 0.86 0.22 -3.86
N ILE A 108 1.11 1.51 -4.11
CA ILE A 108 0.14 2.58 -3.82
C ILE A 108 -1.13 2.41 -4.63
N PHE A 109 -1.02 2.12 -5.93
CA PHE A 109 -2.18 1.87 -6.77
C PHE A 109 -3.02 0.72 -6.23
N LYS A 110 -2.38 -0.41 -5.89
CA LYS A 110 -3.09 -1.57 -5.33
C LYS A 110 -3.75 -1.27 -3.98
N ILE A 111 -3.11 -0.48 -3.11
CA ILE A 111 -3.67 -0.07 -1.82
C ILE A 111 -4.87 0.87 -2.00
N GLU A 112 -4.81 1.81 -2.94
CA GLU A 112 -5.94 2.69 -3.26
C GLU A 112 -7.10 1.92 -3.88
N ASP A 113 -6.82 0.98 -4.78
CA ASP A 113 -7.83 0.08 -5.35
C ASP A 113 -8.49 -0.76 -4.26
N LEU A 114 -7.70 -1.31 -3.32
CA LEU A 114 -8.24 -2.06 -2.18
C LEU A 114 -9.16 -1.18 -1.33
N LYS A 115 -8.75 0.05 -1.03
CA LYS A 115 -9.57 1.02 -0.29
C LYS A 115 -10.90 1.29 -1.01
N ALA A 116 -10.85 1.56 -2.30
CA ALA A 116 -12.05 1.82 -3.11
C ALA A 116 -12.99 0.61 -3.17
N THR A 117 -12.44 -0.61 -3.27
CA THR A 117 -13.22 -1.85 -3.28
C THR A 117 -13.85 -2.13 -1.91
N ILE A 118 -13.14 -1.90 -0.80
CA ILE A 118 -13.72 -1.98 0.56
C ILE A 118 -14.86 -0.96 0.73
N ASN A 119 -14.67 0.28 0.29
CA ASN A 119 -15.74 1.29 0.34
C ASN A 119 -16.96 0.87 -0.48
N SER A 120 -16.71 0.32 -1.68
CA SER A 120 -17.75 -0.20 -2.57
C SER A 120 -18.54 -1.34 -1.92
N TYR A 121 -17.86 -2.27 -1.23
CA TYR A 121 -18.47 -3.35 -0.47
C TYR A 121 -19.41 -2.83 0.63
N LEU A 122 -18.94 -1.87 1.42
CA LEU A 122 -19.72 -1.29 2.51
C LEU A 122 -20.94 -0.51 2.01
N LEU A 123 -20.80 0.21 0.89
CA LEU A 123 -21.89 0.95 0.26
C LEU A 123 -22.94 0.01 -0.36
N MET A 124 -22.50 -1.07 -1.02
CA MET A 124 -23.42 -2.04 -1.61
C MET A 124 -24.19 -2.79 -0.52
N SER A 125 -23.50 -3.18 0.56
CA SER A 125 -24.14 -3.79 1.73
C SER A 125 -25.12 -2.85 2.43
N PHE A 126 -24.79 -1.56 2.51
CA PHE A 126 -25.71 -0.54 3.01
C PHE A 126 -26.95 -0.41 2.11
N CYS A 127 -26.75 -0.34 0.79
CA CYS A 127 -27.84 -0.28 -0.18
C CYS A 127 -28.79 -1.49 -0.04
N LYS A 128 -28.23 -2.71 -0.02
CA LYS A 128 -28.99 -3.94 0.21
C LYS A 128 -29.83 -3.89 1.50
N ASN A 129 -29.20 -3.51 2.62
CA ASN A 129 -29.87 -3.48 3.92
C ASN A 129 -30.94 -2.39 3.98
N SER A 130 -30.71 -1.22 3.37
CA SER A 130 -31.68 -0.13 3.32
C SER A 130 -32.91 -0.48 2.49
N ILE A 131 -32.74 -1.21 1.38
CA ILE A 131 -33.85 -1.66 0.53
C ILE A 131 -34.62 -2.81 1.20
N LYS A 132 -33.93 -3.75 1.85
CA LYS A 132 -34.54 -4.94 2.47
C LYS A 132 -35.53 -4.63 3.59
N VAL A 133 -35.35 -3.53 4.31
CA VAL A 133 -36.15 -3.17 5.49
C VAL A 133 -37.48 -2.50 5.10
N VAL A 134 -37.64 -2.06 3.86
CA VAL A 134 -38.81 -1.26 3.44
C VAL A 134 -39.91 -2.15 2.85
N GLU A 135 -41.08 -2.17 3.49
CA GLU A 135 -42.25 -2.94 3.05
C GLU A 135 -43.16 -2.16 2.09
N ASN A 136 -43.19 -0.82 2.21
CA ASN A 136 -44.04 0.05 1.39
C ASN A 136 -43.33 0.50 0.10
N ASN A 137 -44.01 0.37 -1.04
CA ASN A 137 -43.46 0.71 -2.36
C ASN A 137 -43.13 2.21 -2.52
N ASP A 138 -43.95 3.12 -1.98
CA ASP A 138 -43.67 4.57 -2.08
C ASP A 138 -42.46 4.97 -1.21
N GLU A 139 -42.31 4.31 -0.06
CA GLU A 139 -41.15 4.49 0.82
C GLU A 139 -39.87 3.89 0.20
N LEU A 140 -40.01 2.81 -0.57
CA LEU A 140 -38.91 2.12 -1.23
C LEU A 140 -38.20 3.03 -2.23
N VAL A 141 -38.96 3.74 -3.07
CA VAL A 141 -38.42 4.67 -4.07
C VAL A 141 -37.73 5.85 -3.39
N SER A 142 -38.34 6.42 -2.37
CA SER A 142 -37.73 7.51 -1.59
C SER A 142 -36.41 7.06 -0.93
N LYS A 143 -36.42 5.90 -0.27
CA LYS A 143 -35.23 5.36 0.39
C LYS A 143 -34.12 5.01 -0.59
N PHE A 144 -34.48 4.44 -1.74
CA PHE A 144 -33.52 4.16 -2.80
C PHE A 144 -32.85 5.45 -3.31
N ASN A 145 -33.63 6.51 -3.55
CA ASN A 145 -33.10 7.80 -3.98
C ASN A 145 -32.13 8.41 -2.95
N GLU A 146 -32.44 8.32 -1.66
CA GLU A 146 -31.52 8.74 -0.58
C GLU A 146 -30.22 7.93 -0.60
N VAL A 147 -30.31 6.62 -0.76
CA VAL A 147 -29.14 5.72 -0.82
C VAL A 147 -28.25 6.07 -2.01
N VAL A 148 -28.84 6.30 -3.20
CA VAL A 148 -28.10 6.69 -4.42
C VAL A 148 -27.35 8.01 -4.22
N ASP A 149 -27.92 8.96 -3.47
CA ASP A 149 -27.25 10.23 -3.16
C ASP A 149 -26.06 10.07 -2.20
N ILE A 150 -26.09 9.07 -1.34
CA ILE A 150 -25.00 8.76 -0.39
C ILE A 150 -23.83 8.05 -1.07
N ILE A 151 -24.08 7.26 -2.12
CA ILE A 151 -23.03 6.49 -2.82
C ILE A 151 -22.05 7.45 -3.50
N ASN A 152 -20.79 7.43 -3.04
CA ASN A 152 -19.70 8.24 -3.56
C ASN A 152 -18.69 7.44 -4.40
N GLU A 153 -18.87 6.13 -4.55
CA GLU A 153 -18.01 5.26 -5.34
C GLU A 153 -18.60 5.02 -6.73
N LYS A 154 -17.87 5.43 -7.78
CA LYS A 154 -18.31 5.30 -9.19
C LYS A 154 -18.57 3.84 -9.58
N LYS A 155 -17.79 2.92 -9.02
CA LYS A 155 -17.90 1.49 -9.27
C LYS A 155 -19.28 0.95 -8.90
N VAL A 156 -19.77 1.28 -7.70
CA VAL A 156 -21.11 0.88 -7.24
C VAL A 156 -22.20 1.47 -8.12
N LEU A 157 -22.09 2.75 -8.49
CA LEU A 157 -23.06 3.41 -9.37
C LEU A 157 -23.13 2.75 -10.75
N ARG A 158 -22.00 2.31 -11.31
CA ARG A 158 -21.95 1.58 -12.58
C ARG A 158 -22.58 0.20 -12.48
N GLU A 159 -22.31 -0.54 -11.40
CA GLU A 159 -22.95 -1.85 -11.18
C GLU A 159 -24.46 -1.73 -11.07
N LEU A 160 -24.98 -0.71 -10.38
CA LEU A 160 -26.41 -0.44 -10.32
C LEU A 160 -27.01 -0.12 -11.71
N LEU A 161 -26.31 0.66 -12.55
CA LEU A 161 -26.76 0.91 -13.91
C LEU A 161 -26.74 -0.34 -14.80
N ASN A 162 -25.75 -1.22 -14.63
CA ASN A 162 -25.63 -2.46 -15.39
C ASN A 162 -26.80 -3.41 -15.13
N ILE A 163 -27.37 -3.41 -13.92
CA ILE A 163 -28.58 -4.19 -13.61
C ILE A 163 -29.75 -3.75 -14.51
N VAL A 164 -29.90 -2.46 -14.78
CA VAL A 164 -31.03 -1.93 -15.58
C VAL A 164 -30.78 -2.00 -17.08
N GLN A 165 -29.56 -1.70 -17.53
CA GLN A 165 -29.27 -1.58 -18.97
C GLN A 165 -28.84 -2.91 -19.62
N GLY A 166 -28.55 -3.93 -18.81
CA GLY A 166 -27.95 -5.18 -19.27
C GLY A 166 -26.45 -5.05 -19.56
N ASN A 167 -25.72 -6.16 -19.48
CA ASN A 167 -24.28 -6.23 -19.72
C ASN A 167 -23.97 -5.91 -21.20
N GLY A 168 -23.80 -4.63 -21.58
CA GLY A 168 -23.43 -4.28 -22.96
C GLY A 168 -23.37 -2.79 -23.31
N THR A 169 -24.05 -1.91 -22.57
CA THR A 169 -23.99 -0.46 -22.84
C THR A 169 -22.78 0.17 -22.14
N GLU A 170 -21.85 0.72 -22.92
CA GLU A 170 -20.81 1.61 -22.39
C GLU A 170 -21.48 2.80 -21.68
N ILE A 171 -21.46 2.81 -20.36
CA ILE A 171 -21.92 3.94 -19.56
C ILE A 171 -20.90 5.08 -19.74
N LYS A 172 -21.19 5.95 -20.71
CA LYS A 172 -20.45 7.19 -20.96
C LYS A 172 -20.86 8.25 -19.95
N GLY A 173 -20.32 8.13 -18.74
CA GLY A 173 -20.45 9.12 -17.68
C GLY A 173 -19.27 8.98 -16.73
N ASN A 174 -18.35 9.93 -16.77
CA ASN A 174 -17.21 9.95 -15.85
C ASN A 174 -17.51 10.73 -14.57
N ASP A 175 -18.59 11.52 -14.53
CA ASP A 175 -18.96 12.32 -13.37
C ASP A 175 -19.95 11.60 -12.44
N LEU A 176 -19.74 11.75 -11.13
CA LEU A 176 -20.57 11.12 -10.09
C LEU A 176 -22.01 11.64 -10.12
N LEU A 177 -22.19 12.93 -10.37
CA LEU A 177 -23.51 13.55 -10.42
C LEU A 177 -24.34 13.05 -11.60
N GLU A 178 -23.68 12.87 -12.75
CA GLU A 178 -24.31 12.31 -13.96
C GLU A 178 -24.72 10.86 -13.74
N LEU A 179 -23.84 10.03 -13.15
CA LEU A 179 -24.17 8.65 -12.81
C LEU A 179 -25.37 8.54 -11.87
N ARG A 180 -25.46 9.39 -10.84
CA ARG A 180 -26.61 9.41 -9.91
C ARG A 180 -27.91 9.79 -10.62
N LYS A 181 -27.88 10.81 -11.49
CA LYS A 181 -29.05 11.21 -12.28
C LYS A 181 -29.50 10.09 -13.21
N ASN A 182 -28.55 9.43 -13.87
CA ASN A 182 -28.84 8.32 -14.77
C ASN A 182 -29.46 7.13 -14.02
N ILE A 183 -29.00 6.81 -12.81
CA ILE A 183 -29.61 5.76 -11.98
C ILE A 183 -31.04 6.13 -11.62
N LYS A 184 -31.27 7.34 -11.10
CA LYS A 184 -32.61 7.80 -10.72
C LYS A 184 -33.57 7.78 -11.91
N ALA A 185 -33.09 8.17 -13.10
CA ALA A 185 -33.89 8.11 -14.32
C ALA A 185 -34.13 6.67 -14.82
N ALA A 186 -33.15 5.78 -14.69
CA ALA A 186 -33.22 4.40 -15.17
C ALA A 186 -34.14 3.52 -14.31
N TYR A 187 -34.11 3.71 -12.99
CA TYR A 187 -34.99 2.99 -12.06
C TYR A 187 -36.38 3.64 -11.95
N GLY A 188 -36.47 4.96 -12.10
CA GLY A 188 -37.74 5.69 -11.99
C GLY A 188 -38.49 5.36 -10.70
N ASP A 189 -39.79 5.12 -10.82
CA ASP A 189 -40.65 4.63 -9.73
C ASP A 189 -40.89 3.10 -9.79
N ASP A 190 -40.07 2.37 -10.56
CA ASP A 190 -40.24 0.94 -10.76
C ASP A 190 -39.71 0.14 -9.55
N CYS A 191 -40.64 -0.15 -8.64
CA CYS A 191 -40.37 -0.93 -7.44
C CYS A 191 -39.92 -2.37 -7.71
N ALA A 192 -40.24 -2.94 -8.88
CA ALA A 192 -39.81 -4.30 -9.22
C ALA A 192 -38.31 -4.31 -9.57
N LEU A 193 -37.85 -3.34 -10.36
CA LEU A 193 -36.42 -3.16 -10.67
C LEU A 193 -35.61 -2.83 -9.41
N ILE A 194 -36.14 -2.00 -8.50
CA ILE A 194 -35.47 -1.71 -7.22
C ILE A 194 -35.34 -2.98 -6.37
N LYS A 195 -36.36 -3.84 -6.34
CA LYS A 195 -36.29 -5.14 -5.64
C LYS A 195 -35.32 -6.12 -6.31
N GLU A 196 -35.13 -6.03 -7.63
CA GLU A 196 -34.15 -6.83 -8.36
C GLU A 196 -32.70 -6.57 -7.92
N ILE A 197 -32.42 -5.37 -7.37
CA ILE A 197 -31.15 -5.05 -6.72
C ILE A 197 -30.85 -6.01 -5.58
N LEU A 198 -31.85 -6.44 -4.81
CA LEU A 198 -31.63 -7.37 -3.70
C LEU A 198 -31.04 -8.70 -4.20
N ASN A 199 -31.55 -9.20 -5.33
CA ASN A 199 -31.08 -10.44 -5.94
C ASN A 199 -29.66 -10.29 -6.50
N HIS A 200 -29.39 -9.19 -7.21
CA HIS A 200 -28.07 -8.93 -7.80
C HIS A 200 -27.02 -8.48 -6.77
N SER A 201 -27.46 -7.93 -5.62
CA SER A 201 -26.56 -7.42 -4.60
C SER A 201 -25.68 -8.50 -4.00
N GLU A 202 -26.17 -9.73 -3.85
CA GLU A 202 -25.38 -10.85 -3.33
C GLU A 202 -24.26 -11.23 -4.28
N TYR A 203 -24.55 -11.26 -5.58
CA TYR A 203 -23.55 -11.51 -6.60
C TYR A 203 -22.48 -10.40 -6.63
N ILE A 204 -22.89 -9.14 -6.58
CA ILE A 204 -21.96 -7.99 -6.56
C ILE A 204 -21.09 -8.01 -5.30
N ILE A 205 -21.68 -8.27 -4.14
CA ILE A 205 -20.96 -8.37 -2.86
C ILE A 205 -19.92 -9.50 -2.92
N ASN A 206 -20.29 -10.68 -3.41
CA ASN A 206 -19.36 -11.81 -3.55
C ASN A 206 -18.22 -11.50 -4.55
N ASN A 207 -18.49 -10.79 -5.65
CA ASN A 207 -17.45 -10.34 -6.58
C ASN A 207 -16.48 -9.36 -5.90
N LEU A 208 -16.98 -8.44 -5.09
CA LEU A 208 -16.15 -7.50 -4.32
C LEU A 208 -15.30 -8.23 -3.27
N GLU A 209 -15.83 -9.26 -2.62
CA GLU A 209 -15.08 -10.11 -1.68
C GLU A 209 -13.91 -10.82 -2.38
N ASN A 210 -14.16 -11.45 -3.53
CA ASN A 210 -13.11 -12.07 -4.34
C ASN A 210 -12.04 -11.05 -4.79
N GLU A 211 -12.46 -9.84 -5.15
CA GLU A 211 -11.53 -8.79 -5.54
C GLU A 211 -10.67 -8.30 -4.37
N ILE A 212 -11.25 -8.17 -3.18
CA ILE A 212 -10.51 -7.85 -1.94
C ILE A 212 -9.45 -8.92 -1.66
N GLU A 213 -9.79 -10.20 -1.78
CA GLU A 213 -8.83 -11.29 -1.59
C GLU A 213 -7.69 -11.27 -2.62
N ASN A 214 -8.03 -11.05 -3.90
CA ASN A 214 -7.04 -10.96 -4.97
C ASN A 214 -6.11 -9.75 -4.76
N LEU A 215 -6.66 -8.58 -4.42
CA LEU A 215 -5.86 -7.37 -4.15
C LEU A 215 -4.95 -7.56 -2.93
N ASN A 216 -5.43 -8.22 -1.87
CA ASN A 216 -4.61 -8.55 -0.71
C ASN A 216 -3.44 -9.46 -1.08
N LYS A 217 -3.66 -10.45 -1.96
CA LYS A 217 -2.60 -11.33 -2.46
C LYS A 217 -1.58 -10.57 -3.31
N ASP A 218 -2.05 -9.72 -4.22
CA ASP A 218 -1.17 -8.87 -5.04
C ASP A 218 -0.32 -7.94 -4.15
N ILE A 219 -0.93 -7.34 -3.12
CA ILE A 219 -0.22 -6.50 -2.15
C ILE A 219 0.85 -7.32 -1.41
N ASP A 220 0.53 -8.53 -0.93
CA ASP A 220 1.49 -9.40 -0.25
C ASP A 220 2.71 -9.69 -1.14
N ASP A 221 2.47 -10.00 -2.41
CA ASP A 221 3.54 -10.29 -3.37
C ASP A 221 4.46 -9.09 -3.58
N ILE A 222 3.87 -7.92 -3.84
CA ILE A 222 4.61 -6.67 -4.05
C ILE A 222 5.41 -6.32 -2.80
N VAL A 223 4.78 -6.41 -1.62
CA VAL A 223 5.41 -6.08 -0.34
C VAL A 223 6.55 -7.05 -0.01
N GLN A 224 6.40 -8.34 -0.32
CA GLN A 224 7.45 -9.32 -0.15
C GLN A 224 8.69 -8.97 -0.99
N ILE A 225 8.48 -8.66 -2.28
CA ILE A 225 9.57 -8.25 -3.18
C ILE A 225 10.19 -6.93 -2.69
N TYR A 226 9.36 -5.95 -2.35
CA TYR A 226 9.79 -4.63 -1.90
C TYR A 226 10.67 -4.71 -0.66
N LEU A 227 10.19 -5.35 0.41
CA LEU A 227 10.94 -5.49 1.67
C LEU A 227 12.23 -6.30 1.48
N LYS A 228 12.20 -7.34 0.63
CA LYS A 228 13.39 -8.13 0.32
C LYS A 228 14.43 -7.32 -0.44
N SER A 229 14.00 -6.49 -1.40
CA SER A 229 14.88 -5.62 -2.17
C SER A 229 15.59 -4.60 -1.27
N GLU A 230 14.85 -3.94 -0.37
CA GLU A 230 15.40 -2.97 0.59
C GLU A 230 16.35 -3.63 1.61
N TRP A 231 16.05 -4.86 2.03
CA TRP A 231 16.97 -5.63 2.87
C TRP A 231 18.30 -5.96 2.14
N ILE A 232 18.23 -6.32 0.86
CA ILE A 232 19.42 -6.59 0.04
C ILE A 232 20.23 -5.29 -0.16
N LYS A 233 19.56 -4.18 -0.45
CA LYS A 233 20.17 -2.85 -0.57
C LYS A 233 20.94 -2.48 0.70
N CYS A 234 20.32 -2.65 1.87
CA CYS A 234 20.97 -2.42 3.15
C CYS A 234 22.23 -3.30 3.33
N LYS A 235 22.18 -4.58 2.96
CA LYS A 235 23.35 -5.48 3.00
C LYS A 235 24.48 -5.11 2.04
N ILE A 236 24.16 -4.52 0.89
CA ILE A 236 25.15 -4.13 -0.12
C ILE A 236 25.85 -2.83 0.29
N GLU A 237 25.09 -1.86 0.79
CA GLU A 237 25.61 -0.57 1.25
C GLU A 237 26.48 -0.72 2.52
N THR A 238 26.13 -1.64 3.42
CA THR A 238 26.91 -1.95 4.63
C THR A 238 28.26 -2.61 4.33
N LYS A 239 28.37 -3.42 3.27
CA LYS A 239 29.59 -4.19 2.96
C LYS A 239 30.67 -3.40 2.22
N MET A 240 30.32 -2.46 1.33
CA MET A 240 31.30 -1.85 0.40
C MET A 240 31.08 -0.35 0.13
N TRP A 241 30.87 0.45 1.18
CA TRP A 241 30.95 1.90 1.05
C TRP A 241 32.39 2.33 0.68
N PRO A 242 32.62 3.18 -0.36
CA PRO A 242 31.65 3.98 -1.13
C PRO A 242 31.31 3.45 -2.56
N PHE A 243 31.75 2.25 -2.94
CA PHE A 243 31.78 1.83 -4.36
C PHE A 243 30.66 0.89 -4.81
N SER A 244 29.72 0.53 -3.93
CA SER A 244 28.61 -0.35 -4.32
C SER A 244 27.47 0.43 -5.01
N ARG A 245 27.36 0.28 -6.33
CA ARG A 245 26.15 0.68 -7.08
C ARG A 245 25.08 -0.41 -6.89
N TYR A 246 24.05 -0.10 -6.12
CA TYR A 246 22.82 -0.91 -6.07
C TYR A 246 22.05 -0.71 -7.38
N ASN A 247 21.83 -1.79 -8.13
CA ASN A 247 20.97 -1.78 -9.31
C ASN A 247 19.62 -2.38 -8.91
N GLU A 248 18.65 -1.50 -8.67
CA GLU A 248 17.32 -1.85 -8.20
C GLU A 248 16.56 -2.73 -9.20
N GLU A 249 16.50 -2.31 -10.47
CA GLU A 249 15.77 -3.03 -11.53
C GLU A 249 16.24 -4.48 -11.68
N LYS A 250 17.56 -4.71 -11.66
CA LYS A 250 18.13 -6.06 -11.76
C LYS A 250 17.76 -6.93 -10.58
N ILE A 251 17.71 -6.36 -9.37
CA ILE A 251 17.39 -7.10 -8.15
C ILE A 251 15.91 -7.40 -8.08
N VAL A 252 15.06 -6.42 -8.37
CA VAL A 252 13.60 -6.59 -8.43
C VAL A 252 13.22 -7.65 -9.46
N SER A 253 13.73 -7.55 -10.70
CA SER A 253 13.45 -8.56 -11.74
C SER A 253 13.92 -9.97 -11.36
N LYS A 254 15.02 -10.09 -10.61
CA LYS A 254 15.48 -11.38 -10.09
C LYS A 254 14.52 -11.93 -9.03
N LEU A 255 14.08 -11.08 -8.09
CA LEU A 255 13.15 -11.46 -7.04
C LEU A 255 11.77 -11.83 -7.60
N GLU A 256 11.25 -11.07 -8.56
CA GLU A 256 10.02 -11.42 -9.29
C GLU A 256 10.11 -12.83 -9.88
N LYS A 257 11.19 -13.15 -10.61
CA LYS A 257 11.40 -14.51 -11.17
C LYS A 257 11.52 -15.59 -10.10
N GLU A 258 12.15 -15.30 -8.97
CA GLU A 258 12.32 -16.25 -7.87
C GLU A 258 10.98 -16.57 -7.20
N TYR A 259 10.17 -15.54 -6.91
CA TYR A 259 8.87 -15.71 -6.28
C TYR A 259 7.80 -16.25 -7.24
N SER A 260 7.85 -15.91 -8.53
CA SER A 260 6.97 -16.51 -9.54
C SER A 260 7.23 -17.99 -9.80
N ARG A 261 8.46 -18.47 -9.57
CA ARG A 261 8.81 -19.91 -9.73
C ARG A 261 8.41 -20.77 -8.54
N ASN A 262 8.13 -20.14 -7.40
CA ASN A 262 7.77 -20.81 -6.14
C ASN A 262 6.26 -20.76 -5.84
N LYS A 263 5.45 -20.28 -6.78
CA LYS A 263 3.98 -20.32 -6.77
C LYS A 263 3.50 -21.48 -7.62
#